data_AF-A0A5K1D936-F1
#
_entry.id   AF-A0A5K1D936-F1
#
_cell.length_a   1.000
_cell.length_b   1.000
_cell.length_c   1.000
_cell.angle_alpha   90.00
_cell.angle_beta   90.00
_cell.angle_gamma   90.00
#
_symmetry.space_group_name_H-M   'P 1'
#
loop_
_entity.id
_entity.type
_entity.pdbx_description
1 polymer ?
#
loop_
_entity_poly.entity_id
_entity_poly.type
_entity_poly.pdbx_seq_one_letter_code
_entity_poly.pdbx_strand_id
1 'polypeptide(L)'
;WTGAKLAQLLQEAALVAVRNGHDSIVDSDLDDAVDRLTVGPRRLGIDLGHQGQTRRATTEIGTALTSHLLRRFENAAVEFCERISINPRGQ
;
A
#
# COMPACT_ATOMS: atom_id res chain seq x y z
N TRP A 1 -8.50 11.17 -8.38
CA TRP A 1 -7.18 11.48 -8.96
C TRP A 1 -7.29 12.71 -9.86
N THR A 2 -6.28 13.58 -9.88
CA THR A 2 -6.21 14.75 -10.80
C THR A 2 -5.06 14.54 -11.78
N GLY A 3 -5.00 15.31 -12.87
CA GLY A 3 -3.87 15.24 -13.82
C GLY A 3 -2.51 15.45 -13.13
N ALA A 4 -2.44 16.38 -12.17
CA ALA A 4 -1.24 16.60 -11.37
C ALA A 4 -0.86 15.36 -10.52
N LYS A 5 -1.85 14.68 -9.91
CA LYS A 5 -1.59 13.44 -9.14
C LYS A 5 -1.13 12.29 -10.03
N LEU A 6 -1.64 12.17 -11.26
CA LEU A 6 -1.19 11.16 -12.21
C LEU A 6 0.23 11.42 -12.69
N ALA A 7 0.58 12.68 -12.95
CA ALA A 7 1.96 13.06 -13.28
C ALA A 7 2.93 12.74 -12.13
N GLN A 8 2.51 13.03 -10.89
CA GLN A 8 3.28 12.67 -9.69
C GLN A 8 3.44 11.15 -9.53
N LEU A 9 2.39 10.38 -9.79
CA LEU A 9 2.43 8.92 -9.74
C LEU A 9 3.48 8.36 -10.72
N LEU A 10 3.45 8.80 -11.98
CA LEU A 10 4.41 8.34 -12.99
C LEU A 10 5.84 8.77 -12.66
N GLN A 11 6.03 9.98 -12.10
CA GLN A 11 7.34 10.43 -11.64
C GLN A 11 7.89 9.53 -10.53
N GLU A 12 7.08 9.22 -9.51
CA GLU A 12 7.50 8.33 -8.42
C GLU A 12 7.76 6.90 -8.91
N ALA A 13 6.94 6.39 -9.83
CA ALA A 13 7.17 5.06 -10.42
C ALA A 13 8.49 5.00 -11.20
N ALA A 14 8.84 6.05 -11.95
CA ALA A 14 10.13 6.16 -12.62
C ALA A 14 11.31 6.17 -11.63
N LEU A 15 11.18 6.89 -10.50
CA LEU A 15 12.20 6.91 -9.46
C LEU A 15 12.36 5.53 -8.79
N VAL A 16 11.26 4.81 -8.58
CA VAL A 16 11.29 3.43 -8.04
C VAL A 16 11.98 2.49 -9.03
N ALA A 17 11.62 2.54 -10.32
CA ALA A 17 12.22 1.73 -11.38
C ALA A 17 13.74 1.92 -11.46
N VAL A 18 14.22 3.17 -11.49
CA VAL A 18 15.66 3.49 -11.50
C VAL A 18 16.36 2.95 -10.26
N ARG A 19 15.76 3.09 -9.07
CA ARG A 19 16.35 2.59 -7.82
C ARG A 19 16.44 1.06 -7.79
N ASN A 20 15.50 0.38 -8.42
CA ASN A 20 15.47 -1.07 -8.53
C ASN A 20 16.34 -1.60 -9.69
N GLY A 21 16.92 -0.71 -10.50
CA GLY A 21 17.74 -1.09 -11.67
C GLY A 21 16.93 -1.62 -12.84
N HIS A 22 15.65 -1.22 -12.96
CA HIS A 22 14.82 -1.61 -14.09
C HIS A 22 15.11 -0.72 -15.31
N ASP A 23 15.10 -1.31 -16.50
CA ASP A 23 15.26 -0.60 -17.78
C ASP A 23 13.97 0.11 -18.24
N SER A 24 12.83 -0.23 -17.63
CA SER A 24 11.52 0.36 -17.91
C SER A 24 10.65 0.31 -16.66
N ILE A 25 9.63 1.15 -16.60
CA ILE A 25 8.64 1.12 -15.51
C ILE A 25 7.80 -0.15 -15.67
N VAL A 26 7.75 -0.97 -14.62
CA VAL A 26 6.88 -2.15 -14.55
C VAL A 26 5.77 -1.96 -13.51
N ASP A 27 4.78 -2.86 -13.50
CA ASP A 27 3.61 -2.77 -12.62
C ASP A 27 4.00 -2.68 -11.13
N SER A 28 5.05 -3.38 -10.69
CA SER A 28 5.52 -3.32 -9.31
C SER A 28 6.06 -1.93 -8.91
N ASP A 29 6.62 -1.16 -9.86
CA ASP A 29 7.09 0.20 -9.60
C ASP A 29 5.90 1.16 -9.46
N LEU A 30 4.85 0.97 -10.26
CA LEU A 30 3.59 1.70 -10.14
C LEU A 30 2.90 1.38 -8.81
N ASP A 31 2.82 0.11 -8.43
CA ASP A 31 2.26 -0.34 -7.16
C ASP A 31 2.94 0.33 -5.97
N ASP A 32 4.27 0.39 -5.99
CA ASP A 32 5.07 1.00 -4.94
C ASP A 32 4.90 2.52 -4.90
N ALA A 33 4.77 3.16 -6.06
CA ALA A 33 4.50 4.58 -6.18
C ALA A 33 3.09 4.95 -5.68
N VAL A 34 2.07 4.13 -6.00
CA VAL A 34 0.71 4.29 -5.45
C VAL A 34 0.76 4.22 -3.93
N ASP A 35 1.34 3.17 -3.34
CA ASP A 35 1.45 3.04 -1.88
C ASP A 35 2.18 4.23 -1.26
N ARG A 36 3.24 4.72 -1.91
CA ARG A 36 4.02 5.86 -1.41
C ARG A 36 3.18 7.14 -1.37
N LEU A 37 2.32 7.36 -2.35
CA LEU A 37 1.48 8.55 -2.44
C LEU A 37 0.21 8.49 -1.59
N THR A 38 -0.33 7.30 -1.36
CA THR A 38 -1.58 7.11 -0.60
C THR A 38 -1.33 6.82 0.88
N VAL A 39 -0.39 5.93 1.20
CA VAL A 39 -0.09 5.48 2.57
C VAL A 39 1.15 6.15 3.13
N GLY A 40 2.11 6.48 2.26
CA GLY A 40 3.38 7.10 2.63
C GLY A 40 4.60 6.22 2.36
N PRO A 41 5.81 6.76 2.59
CA PRO A 41 7.05 6.05 2.31
C PRO A 41 7.21 4.82 3.21
N ARG A 42 7.86 3.78 2.68
CA ARG A 42 8.31 2.62 3.49
C ARG A 42 9.31 3.07 4.54
N ARG A 43 9.16 2.58 5.77
CA ARG A 43 10.14 2.78 6.85
C ARG A 43 11.21 1.72 6.79
N LEU A 44 12.24 2.02 6.03
CA LEU A 44 13.45 1.21 5.98
C LEU A 44 14.15 1.26 7.35
N GLY A 45 14.56 0.10 7.87
CA GLY A 45 15.26 -0.02 9.16
C GLY A 45 14.37 -0.29 10.38
N ILE A 46 13.05 -0.37 10.22
CA ILE A 46 12.17 -0.90 11.28
C ILE A 46 12.06 -2.42 11.10
N ASP A 47 12.71 -3.16 11.99
CA ASP A 47 12.41 -4.58 12.19
C ASP A 47 11.37 -4.73 13.30
N LEU A 48 10.21 -5.30 12.95
CA LEU A 48 9.11 -5.54 13.88
C LEU A 48 9.33 -6.80 14.73
N GLY A 49 10.27 -7.68 14.33
CA GLY A 49 10.38 -9.03 14.85
C GLY A 49 9.11 -9.87 14.63
N HIS A 50 9.14 -11.14 15.02
CA HIS A 50 8.02 -12.06 14.80
C HIS A 50 6.72 -11.57 15.49
N GLN A 51 6.82 -11.13 16.74
CA GLN A 51 5.65 -10.67 17.50
C GLN A 51 5.03 -9.39 16.91
N GLY A 52 5.86 -8.43 16.47
CA GLY A 52 5.37 -7.21 15.84
C GLY A 52 4.72 -7.47 14.48
N GLN A 53 5.32 -8.35 13.66
CA GLN A 53 4.74 -8.78 12.40
C GLN A 53 3.39 -9.49 12.62
N THR A 54 3.30 -10.39 13.60
CA THR A 54 2.06 -11.09 13.95
C THR A 54 0.97 -10.11 14.36
N ARG A 55 1.28 -9.16 15.26
CA ARG A 55 0.31 -8.15 15.71
C ARG A 55 -0.21 -7.31 14.55
N ARG A 56 0.67 -6.85 13.66
CA ARG A 56 0.25 -6.11 12.46
C ARG A 56 -0.61 -6.97 11.54
N ALA A 57 -0.19 -8.20 11.25
CA ALA A 57 -0.95 -9.13 10.41
C ALA A 57 -2.39 -9.31 10.92
N THR A 58 -2.56 -9.49 12.23
CA THR A 58 -3.89 -9.61 12.86
C THR A 58 -4.73 -8.35 12.64
N THR A 59 -4.18 -7.16 12.85
CA THR A 59 -4.90 -5.90 12.64
C THR A 59 -5.27 -5.69 11.18
N GLU A 60 -4.34 -5.91 10.26
CA GLU A 60 -4.54 -5.75 8.82
C GLU A 60 -5.63 -6.70 8.29
N ILE A 61 -5.57 -7.97 8.69
CA ILE A 61 -6.60 -8.96 8.35
C ILE A 61 -7.94 -8.59 8.98
N GLY A 62 -7.94 -8.08 10.21
CA GLY A 62 -9.16 -7.60 10.87
C GLY A 62 -9.87 -6.52 10.05
N THR A 63 -9.11 -5.54 9.55
CA THR A 63 -9.63 -4.48 8.67
C THR A 63 -10.17 -5.03 7.35
N ALA A 64 -9.41 -5.91 6.70
CA ALA A 64 -9.82 -6.52 5.43
C ALA A 64 -11.08 -7.37 5.58
N LEU A 65 -11.13 -8.25 6.59
CA LEU A 65 -12.31 -9.07 6.87
C LEU A 65 -13.52 -8.22 7.22
N THR A 66 -13.36 -7.25 8.13
CA THR A 66 -14.48 -6.41 8.57
C THR A 66 -15.07 -5.62 7.40
N SER A 67 -14.23 -4.96 6.60
CA SER A 67 -14.69 -4.22 5.41
C SER A 67 -15.37 -5.15 4.39
N HIS A 68 -14.83 -6.35 4.17
CA HIS A 68 -15.43 -7.33 3.27
C HIS A 68 -16.81 -7.80 3.75
N LEU A 69 -16.93 -8.16 5.04
CA LEU A 69 -18.18 -8.65 5.62
C LEU A 69 -19.26 -7.57 5.65
N LEU A 70 -18.92 -6.34 6.05
CA LEU A 70 -19.85 -5.21 6.06
C LEU A 70 -20.43 -4.92 4.67
N ARG A 71 -19.58 -4.96 3.63
CA ARG A 71 -20.04 -4.77 2.25
C ARG A 71 -20.88 -5.93 1.75
N ARG A 72 -20.52 -7.16 2.13
CA ARG A 72 -21.15 -8.38 1.61
C ARG A 72 -22.49 -8.69 2.26
N PHE A 73 -22.62 -8.46 3.57
CA PHE A 73 -23.78 -8.89 4.36
C PHE A 73 -24.65 -7.73 4.80
N GLU A 74 -24.07 -6.56 5.07
CA GLU A 74 -24.81 -5.40 5.60
C GLU A 74 -25.09 -4.33 4.53
N ASN A 75 -24.67 -4.56 3.27
CA ASN A 75 -24.70 -3.56 2.20
C ASN A 75 -24.14 -2.19 2.63
N ALA A 76 -23.19 -2.19 3.56
CA ALA A 76 -22.64 -0.96 4.11
C ALA A 76 -21.86 -0.19 3.04
N ALA A 77 -22.00 1.14 3.05
CA ALA A 77 -21.25 2.04 2.19
C ALA A 77 -19.81 2.23 2.71
N VAL A 78 -19.00 1.18 2.55
CA VAL A 78 -17.58 1.15 2.91
C VAL A 78 -16.74 1.01 1.64
N GLU A 79 -15.59 1.67 1.60
CA GLU A 79 -14.64 1.53 0.50
C GLU A 79 -14.13 0.08 0.36
N PHE A 80 -13.71 -0.29 -0.85
CA PHE A 80 -13.09 -1.60 -1.07
C PHE A 80 -11.69 -1.64 -0.49
N CYS A 81 -11.43 -2.66 0.34
CA CYS A 81 -10.07 -3.01 0.71
C CYS A 81 -9.41 -3.74 -0.47
N GLU A 82 -8.61 -3.00 -1.24
CA GLU A 82 -7.88 -3.54 -2.40
C GLU A 82 -6.62 -4.31 -1.98
N ARG A 83 -5.87 -3.76 -1.01
CA ARG A 83 -4.60 -4.33 -0.53
C ARG A 83 -4.40 -4.04 0.95
N ILE A 84 -3.82 -5.01 1.65
CA ILE A 84 -3.28 -4.85 3.02
C ILE A 84 -1.80 -5.22 3.04
N SER A 85 -1.03 -4.66 3.96
CA SER A 85 0.40 -4.95 4.09
C SER A 85 0.87 -4.87 5.53
N ILE A 86 1.75 -5.79 5.93
CA ILE A 86 2.43 -5.71 7.22
C ILE A 86 3.66 -4.79 7.20
N ASN A 87 4.10 -4.36 6.01
CA ASN A 87 5.28 -3.54 5.85
C ASN A 87 5.01 -2.12 6.39
N PRO A 88 5.84 -1.61 7.33
CA PRO A 88 5.61 -0.31 7.92
C PRO A 88 5.78 0.84 6.90
N ARG A 89 4.74 1.67 6.79
CA ARG A 89 4.69 2.89 5.97
C ARG A 89 4.19 4.09 6.79
N GLY A 90 4.38 5.31 6.29
CA GLY A 90 3.89 6.56 6.92
C GLY A 90 4.81 7.14 8.01
N GLN A 91 4.29 8.08 8.83
CA GLN A 91 4.98 8.71 9.99
C GLN A 91 4.76 8.00 11.31
#